data_AF-A0A7W0PK73-F1
#
_entry.id   AF-A0A7W0PK73-F1
#
_cell.length_a   1.000
_cell.length_b   1.000
_cell.length_c   1.000
_cell.angle_alpha   90.00
_cell.angle_beta   90.00
_cell.angle_gamma   90.00
#
_symmetry.space_group_name_H-M   'P 1'
#
loop_
_entity.id
_entity.type
_entity.pdbx_description
1 polymer ?
#
loop_
_entity_poly.entity_id
_entity_poly.type
_entity_poly.pdbx_seq_one_letter_code
_entity_poly.pdbx_strand_id
1 'polypeptide(L)'
;MILAAVVAVFGSAARGSGELGVVTRDLRLEQATSASAAGAPAATRVPARTAATWCGTPTQVDLRPNTLSGSPVHWIYALPSDAPDRFSTFASRMQTDAEAIDAWWRREDPARAPRNDLTQLSCGSQLDLTVLRLPQTSAQLTPAEGRFITLFNALPSAGFRSPFTKYILYFDGPVAEADLCGQGASDASGFGVATVYVQACAGAPTSVIAAHEFLHTLGAVPRSAPHRCPDPQGGHTCDSASDLMHPFLDASPLDAKLLDPGRDDYYGHSAGFTDSQDSAWLVQLDRQQPFTATISGQGGVTADVPGLDCAQSCTTTWNTSTRLTLSAVPRPGAKLVRWSGACSGASTCVVTVAPGAAVSALFAPSVYRLDVAVSGRGTVRSSRAGITCRPRCSAAFPSFAPLGLTATPAKGWRFRSWAGACRGTRPTCTVPMTAATSARAVFSRA
;
A
#
# COMPACT_ATOMS: atom_id res chain seq x y z
N MET A 1 -25.42 15.58 -36.45
CA MET A 1 -24.31 16.22 -37.18
C MET A 1 -23.02 15.91 -36.42
N ILE A 2 -22.11 15.16 -37.07
CA ILE A 2 -20.73 14.79 -36.69
C ILE A 2 -20.63 13.92 -35.41
N LEU A 3 -20.50 12.59 -35.40
CA LEU A 3 -19.86 11.55 -36.24
C LEU A 3 -18.31 11.57 -36.23
N ALA A 4 -17.71 10.57 -35.56
CA ALA A 4 -16.52 9.76 -35.92
C ALA A 4 -15.79 9.27 -34.65
N ALA A 5 -15.22 8.08 -34.53
CA ALA A 5 -15.37 6.80 -35.24
C ALA A 5 -14.65 5.75 -34.35
N VAL A 6 -15.32 4.62 -34.16
CA VAL A 6 -14.74 3.36 -33.68
C VAL A 6 -13.96 2.74 -34.84
N VAL A 7 -12.74 2.29 -34.61
CA VAL A 7 -12.11 1.23 -35.41
C VAL A 7 -11.82 0.06 -34.48
N ALA A 8 -12.58 -1.00 -34.70
CA ALA A 8 -12.35 -2.33 -34.17
C ALA A 8 -11.31 -3.05 -35.03
N VAL A 9 -10.49 -3.91 -34.40
CA VAL A 9 -10.03 -5.14 -35.05
C VAL A 9 -10.49 -6.29 -34.16
N PHE A 10 -11.33 -7.14 -34.74
CA PHE A 10 -11.92 -8.34 -34.16
C PHE A 10 -10.92 -9.51 -34.15
N GLY A 11 -11.04 -10.36 -33.14
CA GLY A 11 -10.42 -11.68 -33.05
C GLY A 11 -11.14 -12.58 -32.06
N SER A 12 -12.36 -12.98 -32.45
CA SER A 12 -13.31 -13.98 -31.93
C SER A 12 -13.22 -14.50 -30.47
N ALA A 13 -14.34 -14.30 -29.77
CA ALA A 13 -14.69 -14.87 -28.48
C ALA A 13 -15.15 -16.33 -28.58
N ALA A 14 -14.76 -17.15 -27.60
CA ALA A 14 -15.64 -18.18 -27.05
C ALA A 14 -16.15 -17.68 -25.69
N ARG A 15 -17.46 -17.55 -25.55
CA ARG A 15 -18.15 -17.10 -24.34
C ARG A 15 -18.31 -18.28 -23.37
N GLY A 16 -17.86 -18.07 -22.13
CA GLY A 16 -18.21 -18.87 -20.96
C GLY A 16 -17.96 -18.04 -19.70
N SER A 17 -19.04 -17.58 -19.05
CA SER A 17 -19.15 -17.13 -17.65
C SER A 17 -17.92 -16.49 -16.95
N GLY A 18 -17.85 -15.16 -16.94
CA GLY A 18 -17.97 -14.37 -15.70
C GLY A 18 -16.96 -14.50 -14.55
N GLU A 19 -15.77 -15.07 -14.70
CA GLU A 19 -14.69 -14.95 -13.70
C GLU A 19 -13.53 -14.08 -14.24
N LEU A 20 -13.06 -13.13 -13.43
CA LEU A 20 -11.84 -12.37 -13.68
C LEU A 20 -10.70 -13.36 -13.95
N GLY A 21 -9.96 -13.18 -15.04
CA GLY A 21 -8.95 -14.12 -15.57
C GLY A 21 -7.70 -14.28 -14.69
N VAL A 22 -7.86 -14.84 -13.49
CA VAL A 22 -6.77 -15.27 -12.61
C VAL A 22 -6.21 -16.58 -13.16
N VAL A 23 -4.99 -16.54 -13.70
CA VAL A 23 -4.29 -17.75 -14.16
C VAL A 23 -3.56 -18.35 -12.95
N THR A 24 -3.99 -19.52 -12.50
CA THR A 24 -3.39 -20.24 -11.38
C THR A 24 -2.13 -20.99 -11.81
N ARG A 25 -1.11 -20.98 -10.95
CA ARG A 25 0.11 -21.75 -11.11
C ARG A 25 0.24 -22.70 -9.93
N ASP A 26 0.68 -23.92 -10.20
CA ASP A 26 0.63 -25.05 -9.27
C ASP A 26 2.03 -25.60 -9.03
N LEU A 27 2.50 -25.55 -7.78
CA LEU A 27 3.73 -26.25 -7.38
C LEU A 27 3.41 -27.66 -6.88
N ARG A 28 4.08 -28.67 -7.45
CA ARG A 28 3.87 -30.07 -7.08
C ARG A 28 5.10 -30.72 -6.44
N LEU A 29 4.90 -31.66 -5.54
CA LEU A 29 5.97 -32.50 -4.99
C LEU A 29 6.29 -33.64 -5.98
N GLU A 30 7.58 -33.89 -6.26
CA GLU A 30 7.94 -35.12 -6.98
C GLU A 30 7.68 -36.34 -6.09
N GLN A 31 6.85 -37.27 -6.55
CA GLN A 31 6.77 -38.58 -5.91
C GLN A 31 8.08 -39.32 -6.18
N ALA A 32 8.89 -39.52 -5.14
CA ALA A 32 10.09 -40.32 -5.25
C ALA A 32 9.73 -41.74 -5.75
N THR A 33 10.05 -42.05 -7.01
CA THR A 33 10.25 -43.45 -7.37
C THR A 33 11.52 -43.89 -6.64
N SER A 34 11.41 -44.96 -5.86
CA SER A 34 12.52 -45.48 -5.06
C SER A 34 13.68 -45.90 -5.96
N ALA A 35 14.59 -44.96 -6.22
CA ALA A 35 15.92 -45.20 -6.77
C ALA A 35 16.93 -44.90 -5.66
N SER A 36 17.70 -45.91 -5.30
CA SER A 36 18.76 -45.82 -4.29
C SER A 36 19.76 -44.73 -4.66
N ALA A 37 19.83 -43.66 -3.86
CA ALA A 37 20.82 -42.61 -4.02
C ALA A 37 22.22 -43.14 -3.65
N ALA A 38 23.07 -43.33 -4.66
CA ALA A 38 24.49 -43.53 -4.46
C ALA A 38 25.20 -42.17 -4.39
N GLY A 39 25.84 -41.90 -3.26
CA GLY A 39 27.01 -41.02 -3.11
C GLY A 39 26.90 -39.58 -3.62
N ALA A 40 26.20 -38.70 -2.89
CA ALA A 40 26.47 -37.27 -2.96
C ALA A 40 27.62 -36.90 -1.99
N PRO A 41 28.58 -36.05 -2.40
CA PRO A 41 29.63 -35.60 -1.49
C PRO A 41 29.02 -34.77 -0.36
N ALA A 42 29.60 -34.90 0.84
CA ALA A 42 29.16 -34.16 2.01
C ALA A 42 29.37 -32.65 1.79
N ALA A 43 28.30 -31.94 1.41
CA ALA A 43 28.26 -30.50 1.47
C ALA A 43 28.45 -30.06 2.93
N THR A 44 29.34 -29.10 3.16
CA THR A 44 29.50 -28.43 4.45
C THR A 44 28.14 -27.87 4.88
N ARG A 45 27.51 -28.51 5.87
CA ARG A 45 26.25 -28.04 6.46
C ARG A 45 26.50 -26.66 7.06
N VAL A 46 25.95 -25.63 6.42
CA VAL A 46 25.70 -24.35 7.08
C VAL A 46 24.86 -24.68 8.32
N PRO A 47 25.17 -24.13 9.51
CA PRO A 47 24.35 -24.39 10.69
C PRO A 47 22.91 -24.00 10.39
N ALA A 48 21.99 -24.94 10.58
CA ALA A 48 20.57 -24.69 10.44
C ALA A 48 20.19 -23.49 11.32
N ARG A 49 19.60 -22.47 10.71
CA ARG A 49 19.15 -21.27 11.41
C ARG A 49 18.23 -21.71 12.56
N THR A 50 18.44 -21.16 13.75
CA THR A 50 17.57 -21.44 14.90
C THR A 50 16.15 -20.99 14.59
N ALA A 51 15.17 -21.86 14.88
CA ALA A 51 13.76 -21.55 14.70
C ALA A 51 13.41 -20.27 15.46
N ALA A 52 12.72 -19.35 14.79
CA ALA A 52 12.22 -18.12 15.39
C ALA A 52 10.98 -18.43 16.24
N THR A 53 10.78 -17.64 17.30
CA THR A 53 9.56 -17.71 18.10
C THR A 53 8.75 -16.45 17.86
N TRP A 54 7.52 -16.59 17.39
CA TRP A 54 6.59 -15.47 17.28
C TRP A 54 5.94 -15.20 18.64
N CYS A 55 5.98 -13.95 19.12
CA CYS A 55 5.56 -13.58 20.47
C CYS A 55 4.24 -12.79 20.53
N GLY A 56 3.57 -12.63 19.40
CA GLY A 56 2.35 -11.85 19.31
C GLY A 56 1.13 -12.57 19.88
N THR A 57 0.01 -11.87 19.79
CA THR A 57 -1.32 -12.43 20.08
C THR A 57 -2.10 -12.54 18.77
N PRO A 58 -2.82 -13.66 18.52
CA PRO A 58 -3.61 -13.81 17.31
C PRO A 58 -4.59 -12.65 17.15
N THR A 59 -4.62 -12.09 15.95
CA THR A 59 -5.52 -10.99 15.57
C THR A 59 -6.30 -11.39 14.32
N GLN A 60 -7.54 -10.94 14.19
CA GLN A 60 -8.33 -11.08 12.96
C GLN A 60 -8.22 -9.84 12.05
N VAL A 61 -7.42 -8.86 12.46
CA VAL A 61 -7.18 -7.61 11.72
C VAL A 61 -5.68 -7.37 11.56
N ASP A 62 -5.32 -6.81 10.41
CA ASP A 62 -4.01 -6.23 10.13
C ASP A 62 -3.71 -5.09 11.12
N LEU A 63 -2.64 -5.25 11.90
CA LEU A 63 -2.20 -4.30 12.92
C LEU A 63 -1.38 -3.18 12.27
N ARG A 64 -2.08 -2.06 12.03
CA ARG A 64 -1.44 -0.84 11.54
C ARG A 64 -0.78 -0.01 12.64
N PRO A 65 0.28 0.77 12.31
CA PRO A 65 0.95 0.83 11.02
C PRO A 65 2.11 -0.16 10.89
N ASN A 66 2.36 -0.63 9.67
CA ASN A 66 3.53 -1.40 9.29
C ASN A 66 4.80 -0.60 9.63
N THR A 67 5.82 -1.26 10.16
CA THR A 67 7.09 -0.58 10.53
C THR A 67 7.92 -0.19 9.32
N LEU A 68 7.66 -0.82 8.17
CA LEU A 68 8.29 -0.51 6.89
C LEU A 68 7.27 0.14 5.97
N SER A 69 7.56 1.34 5.49
CA SER A 69 6.71 2.00 4.50
C SER A 69 6.89 1.36 3.11
N GLY A 70 5.85 1.43 2.26
CA GLY A 70 5.85 0.82 0.93
C GLY A 70 4.79 -0.27 0.79
N SER A 71 4.87 -1.02 -0.30
CA SER A 71 3.96 -2.13 -0.61
C SER A 71 4.34 -3.38 0.21
N PRO A 72 3.58 -3.80 1.24
CA PRO A 72 4.00 -4.86 2.15
C PRO A 72 3.63 -6.26 1.63
N VAL A 73 4.30 -7.27 2.21
CA VAL A 73 3.95 -8.69 2.09
C VAL A 73 3.37 -9.14 3.43
N HIS A 74 2.05 -9.29 3.50
CA HIS A 74 1.32 -9.62 4.71
C HIS A 74 1.08 -11.13 4.82
N TRP A 75 1.19 -11.68 6.03
CA TRP A 75 1.15 -13.13 6.27
C TRP A 75 -0.12 -13.51 7.04
N ILE A 76 -0.88 -14.47 6.50
CA ILE A 76 -2.18 -14.88 7.02
C ILE A 76 -2.17 -16.38 7.29
N TYR A 77 -2.53 -16.79 8.50
CA TYR A 77 -2.94 -18.15 8.82
C TYR A 77 -4.44 -18.28 8.58
N ALA A 78 -4.84 -19.12 7.64
CA ALA A 78 -6.25 -19.33 7.30
C ALA A 78 -6.71 -20.74 7.57
N LEU A 79 -7.94 -20.86 8.05
CA LEU A 79 -8.56 -22.14 8.38
C LEU A 79 -10.03 -22.16 7.96
N PRO A 80 -10.57 -23.31 7.55
CA PRO A 80 -12.00 -23.49 7.34
C PRO A 80 -12.84 -23.14 8.57
N SER A 81 -14.11 -22.82 8.36
CA SER A 81 -15.07 -22.47 9.42
C SER A 81 -15.17 -23.50 10.53
N ASP A 82 -15.10 -24.79 10.18
CA ASP A 82 -15.23 -25.96 11.04
C ASP A 82 -13.89 -26.56 11.49
N ALA A 83 -12.76 -26.02 11.03
CA ALA A 83 -11.44 -26.52 11.39
C ALA A 83 -11.00 -26.06 12.78
N PRO A 84 -10.26 -26.91 13.53
CA PRO A 84 -9.66 -26.51 14.80
C PRO A 84 -8.61 -25.42 14.57
N ASP A 85 -8.57 -24.44 15.47
CA ASP A 85 -7.55 -23.39 15.43
C ASP A 85 -6.20 -23.94 15.93
N ARG A 86 -5.19 -23.92 15.05
CA ARG A 86 -3.81 -24.33 15.35
C ARG A 86 -2.82 -23.19 15.13
N PHE A 87 -3.28 -21.94 15.16
CA PHE A 87 -2.43 -20.77 14.90
C PHE A 87 -1.17 -20.74 15.76
N SER A 88 -1.26 -21.05 17.06
CA SER A 88 -0.09 -21.06 17.96
C SER A 88 1.00 -22.04 17.53
N THR A 89 0.65 -23.09 16.79
CA THR A 89 1.58 -24.07 16.24
C THR A 89 2.28 -23.53 14.98
N PHE A 90 1.58 -22.73 14.18
CA PHE A 90 2.08 -22.23 12.89
C PHE A 90 2.71 -20.85 12.95
N ALA A 91 2.36 -20.00 13.91
CA ALA A 91 2.86 -18.62 13.99
C ALA A 91 4.40 -18.55 14.02
N SER A 92 5.05 -19.36 14.86
CA SER A 92 6.52 -19.43 14.93
C SER A 92 7.13 -20.04 13.66
N ARG A 93 6.43 -20.94 12.98
CA ARG A 93 6.86 -21.49 11.68
C ARG A 93 6.81 -20.40 10.61
N MET A 94 5.71 -19.67 10.49
CA MET A 94 5.55 -18.57 9.53
C MET A 94 6.61 -17.48 9.76
N GLN A 95 6.87 -17.11 11.01
CA GLN A 95 7.97 -16.20 11.36
C GLN A 95 9.33 -16.76 10.92
N THR A 96 9.60 -18.03 11.20
CA THR A 96 10.86 -18.69 10.79
C THR A 96 11.00 -18.72 9.28
N ASP A 97 9.93 -19.02 8.55
CA ASP A 97 9.93 -19.10 7.09
C ASP A 97 10.14 -17.72 6.47
N ALA A 98 9.45 -16.67 6.94
CA ALA A 98 9.65 -15.31 6.44
C ALA A 98 11.09 -14.81 6.66
N GLU A 99 11.68 -15.13 7.80
CA GLU A 99 13.07 -14.79 8.10
C GLU A 99 14.08 -15.62 7.30
N ALA A 100 13.77 -16.89 7.01
CA ALA A 100 14.57 -17.73 6.13
C ALA A 100 14.51 -17.23 4.68
N ILE A 101 13.33 -16.81 4.23
CA ILE A 101 13.14 -16.21 2.91
C ILE A 101 13.88 -14.87 2.79
N ASP A 102 13.79 -13.97 3.78
CA ASP A 102 14.55 -12.71 3.76
C ASP A 102 16.08 -12.98 3.69
N ALA A 103 16.59 -13.91 4.51
CA ALA A 103 18.01 -14.25 4.51
C ALA A 103 18.46 -14.91 3.20
N TRP A 104 17.65 -15.82 2.65
CA TRP A 104 17.88 -16.44 1.35
C TRP A 104 17.89 -15.40 0.24
N TRP A 105 16.87 -14.53 0.19
CA TRP A 105 16.76 -13.51 -0.86
C TRP A 105 17.95 -12.56 -0.85
N ARG A 106 18.41 -12.13 0.33
CA ARG A 106 19.60 -11.26 0.46
C ARG A 106 20.91 -11.95 0.08
N ARG A 107 20.98 -13.27 0.18
CA ARG A 107 22.13 -14.03 -0.33
C ARG A 107 22.12 -14.02 -1.85
N GLU A 108 20.96 -14.19 -2.46
CA GLU A 108 20.78 -14.22 -3.92
C GLU A 108 20.90 -12.82 -4.55
N ASP A 109 20.37 -11.79 -3.88
CA ASP A 109 20.41 -10.37 -4.25
C ASP A 109 20.61 -9.49 -2.98
N PRO A 110 21.86 -9.13 -2.64
CA PRO A 110 22.15 -8.36 -1.43
C PRO A 110 21.55 -6.95 -1.38
N ALA A 111 21.08 -6.43 -2.51
CA ALA A 111 20.43 -5.11 -2.59
C ALA A 111 18.93 -5.18 -2.31
N ARG A 112 18.33 -6.38 -2.24
CA ARG A 112 16.87 -6.53 -2.14
C ARG A 112 16.44 -7.59 -1.14
N ALA A 113 15.22 -7.42 -0.63
CA ALA A 113 14.52 -8.41 0.18
C ALA A 113 13.00 -8.23 0.06
N PRO A 114 12.19 -9.26 0.32
CA PRO A 114 10.74 -9.09 0.46
C PRO A 114 10.42 -8.08 1.57
N ARG A 115 9.50 -7.15 1.29
CA ARG A 115 9.03 -6.17 2.27
C ARG A 115 7.99 -6.81 3.19
N ASN A 116 8.44 -7.74 4.02
CA ASN A 116 7.58 -8.40 5.01
C ASN A 116 6.85 -7.35 5.87
N ASP A 117 5.57 -7.60 6.10
CA ASP A 117 4.75 -6.80 6.98
C ASP A 117 5.16 -7.04 8.43
N LEU A 118 5.84 -6.06 9.01
CA LEU A 118 6.36 -6.15 10.36
C LEU A 118 5.64 -5.13 11.25
N THR A 119 5.39 -5.53 12.49
CA THR A 119 4.86 -4.67 13.56
C THR A 119 5.74 -4.74 14.80
N GLN A 120 5.65 -3.73 15.66
CA GLN A 120 6.38 -3.71 16.93
C GLN A 120 5.59 -4.50 17.98
N LEU A 121 6.11 -5.68 18.33
CA LEU A 121 5.60 -6.51 19.42
C LEU A 121 6.47 -6.36 20.67
N SER A 122 6.04 -6.97 21.78
CA SER A 122 6.75 -6.92 23.07
C SER A 122 8.16 -7.49 23.01
N CYS A 123 8.43 -8.43 22.10
CA CYS A 123 9.74 -9.02 21.87
C CYS A 123 10.54 -8.35 20.73
N GLY A 124 10.06 -7.22 20.20
CA GLY A 124 10.67 -6.50 19.10
C GLY A 124 9.88 -6.61 17.79
N SER A 125 10.54 -6.25 16.69
CA SER A 125 9.93 -6.27 15.36
C SER A 125 9.74 -7.70 14.87
N GLN A 126 8.50 -8.09 14.58
CA GLN A 126 8.14 -9.41 14.06
C GLN A 126 7.05 -9.27 13.01
N LEU A 127 6.72 -10.37 12.32
CA LEU A 127 5.60 -10.40 11.40
C LEU A 127 4.32 -9.94 12.09
N ASP A 128 3.58 -9.09 11.41
CA ASP A 128 2.17 -8.91 11.71
C ASP A 128 1.39 -10.09 11.11
N LEU A 129 0.97 -11.02 11.98
CA LEU A 129 0.27 -12.23 11.58
C LEU A 129 -1.23 -12.12 11.83
N THR A 130 -2.01 -12.33 10.77
CA THR A 130 -3.47 -12.40 10.85
C THR A 130 -3.94 -13.85 10.91
N VAL A 131 -4.98 -14.11 11.72
CA VAL A 131 -5.79 -15.34 11.69
C VAL A 131 -7.10 -15.07 10.95
N LEU A 132 -7.32 -15.80 9.85
CA LEU A 132 -8.52 -15.70 9.02
C LEU A 132 -9.33 -17.00 9.06
N ARG A 133 -10.43 -16.99 9.82
CA ARG A 133 -11.43 -18.08 9.74
C ARG A 133 -12.33 -17.86 8.53
N LEU A 134 -12.23 -18.76 7.57
CA LEU A 134 -12.98 -18.72 6.32
C LEU A 134 -14.45 -19.09 6.56
N PRO A 135 -15.40 -18.54 5.79
CA PRO A 135 -16.81 -18.92 5.91
C PRO A 135 -17.11 -20.34 5.37
N GLN A 136 -16.25 -20.87 4.50
CA GLN A 136 -16.40 -22.21 3.92
C GLN A 136 -15.99 -23.32 4.91
N THR A 137 -16.60 -24.48 4.78
CA THR A 137 -16.26 -25.69 5.56
C THR A 137 -15.06 -26.42 4.98
N SER A 138 -14.47 -27.31 5.76
CA SER A 138 -13.36 -28.17 5.34
C SER A 138 -13.72 -28.98 4.10
N ALA A 139 -14.94 -29.53 4.06
CA ALA A 139 -15.42 -30.31 2.91
C ALA A 139 -15.51 -29.48 1.62
N GLN A 140 -15.96 -28.23 1.71
CA GLN A 140 -16.06 -27.33 0.55
C GLN A 140 -14.69 -26.92 -0.01
N LEU A 141 -13.67 -26.89 0.84
CA LEU A 141 -12.31 -26.50 0.46
C LEU A 141 -11.38 -27.70 0.21
N THR A 142 -11.87 -28.94 0.26
CA THR A 142 -11.02 -30.12 0.05
C THR A 142 -10.59 -30.35 -1.41
N PRO A 143 -11.47 -30.24 -2.43
CA PRO A 143 -11.09 -30.49 -3.83
C PRO A 143 -10.17 -29.40 -4.39
N ALA A 144 -9.22 -29.71 -5.30
CA ALA A 144 -8.43 -28.65 -5.98
C ALA A 144 -9.29 -27.72 -6.83
N GLU A 145 -10.30 -28.28 -7.50
CA GLU A 145 -11.15 -27.51 -8.40
C GLU A 145 -11.83 -26.37 -7.63
N GLY A 146 -11.46 -25.13 -7.97
CA GLY A 146 -12.03 -23.93 -7.36
C GLY A 146 -11.52 -23.58 -5.96
N ARG A 147 -10.71 -24.41 -5.29
CA ARG A 147 -10.18 -24.11 -3.93
C ARG A 147 -9.37 -22.82 -3.91
N PHE A 148 -8.35 -22.71 -4.78
CA PHE A 148 -7.53 -21.50 -4.80
C PHE A 148 -8.33 -20.25 -5.13
N ILE A 149 -9.23 -20.30 -6.12
CA ILE A 149 -10.09 -19.17 -6.47
C ILE A 149 -11.01 -18.78 -5.30
N THR A 150 -11.53 -19.76 -4.56
CA THR A 150 -12.31 -19.51 -3.35
C THR A 150 -11.47 -18.81 -2.27
N LEU A 151 -10.24 -19.24 -2.04
CA LEU A 151 -9.32 -18.61 -1.10
C LEU A 151 -8.93 -17.18 -1.55
N PHE A 152 -8.58 -17.02 -2.82
CA PHE A 152 -8.23 -15.74 -3.44
C PHE A 152 -9.34 -14.71 -3.25
N ASN A 153 -10.61 -15.11 -3.46
CA ASN A 153 -11.78 -14.23 -3.31
C ASN A 153 -12.25 -14.04 -1.85
N ALA A 154 -11.86 -14.94 -0.94
CA ALA A 154 -12.19 -14.82 0.48
C ALA A 154 -11.45 -13.64 1.15
N LEU A 155 -10.21 -13.37 0.75
CA LEU A 155 -9.39 -12.30 1.33
C LEU A 155 -10.03 -10.91 1.12
N PRO A 156 -10.43 -10.49 -0.10
CA PRO A 156 -11.11 -9.22 -0.29
C PRO A 156 -12.43 -9.10 0.48
N SER A 157 -13.17 -10.21 0.60
CA SER A 157 -14.42 -10.29 1.37
C SER A 157 -14.18 -10.08 2.88
N ALA A 158 -13.01 -10.47 3.37
CA ALA A 158 -12.56 -10.24 4.75
C ALA A 158 -11.84 -8.89 4.94
N GLY A 159 -11.80 -8.02 3.91
CA GLY A 159 -11.19 -6.69 3.97
C GLY A 159 -9.72 -6.62 3.50
N PHE A 160 -9.11 -7.76 3.20
CA PHE A 160 -7.74 -7.86 2.66
C PHE A 160 -7.76 -7.72 1.14
N ARG A 161 -7.89 -6.47 0.65
CA ARG A 161 -8.07 -6.15 -0.78
C ARG A 161 -7.10 -5.10 -1.31
N SER A 162 -6.04 -4.80 -0.58
CA SER A 162 -5.11 -3.73 -0.95
C SER A 162 -4.36 -4.12 -2.22
N PRO A 163 -4.37 -3.30 -3.29
CA PRO A 163 -3.56 -3.55 -4.48
C PRO A 163 -2.06 -3.31 -4.21
N PHE A 164 -1.72 -2.73 -3.06
CA PHE A 164 -0.35 -2.51 -2.62
C PHE A 164 0.16 -3.62 -1.70
N THR A 165 -0.65 -4.62 -1.36
CA THR A 165 -0.25 -5.69 -0.44
C THR A 165 -0.29 -7.03 -1.16
N LYS A 166 0.79 -7.81 -1.06
CA LYS A 166 0.75 -9.25 -1.37
C LYS A 166 0.44 -10.03 -0.11
N TYR A 167 -0.26 -11.15 -0.27
CA TYR A 167 -0.67 -11.98 0.84
C TYR A 167 -0.03 -13.36 0.73
N ILE A 168 0.71 -13.78 1.75
CA ILE A 168 1.16 -15.16 1.91
C ILE A 168 0.19 -15.86 2.86
N LEU A 169 -0.54 -16.85 2.35
CA LEU A 169 -1.62 -17.54 3.02
C LEU A 169 -1.18 -18.95 3.40
N TYR A 170 -1.09 -19.24 4.71
CA TYR A 170 -0.89 -20.60 5.21
C TYR A 170 -2.27 -21.20 5.44
N PHE A 171 -2.74 -22.00 4.48
CA PHE A 171 -4.06 -22.62 4.51
C PHE A 171 -4.01 -23.96 5.25
N ASP A 172 -4.63 -23.99 6.43
CA ASP A 172 -4.72 -25.14 7.32
C ASP A 172 -6.06 -25.88 7.19
N GLY A 173 -6.35 -26.35 5.97
CA GLY A 173 -7.48 -27.22 5.68
C GLY A 173 -7.05 -28.49 4.93
N PRO A 174 -7.94 -29.50 4.85
CA PRO A 174 -7.67 -30.72 4.08
C PRO A 174 -7.51 -30.41 2.59
N VAL A 175 -6.67 -31.19 1.92
CA VAL A 175 -6.35 -31.07 0.49
C VAL A 175 -6.44 -32.47 -0.12
N ALA A 176 -7.26 -32.65 -1.16
CA ALA A 176 -7.41 -33.94 -1.83
C ALA A 176 -6.13 -34.37 -2.58
N GLU A 177 -5.42 -33.41 -3.15
CA GLU A 177 -4.21 -33.61 -3.95
C GLU A 177 -2.98 -33.51 -3.04
N ALA A 178 -2.53 -34.65 -2.50
CA ALA A 178 -1.41 -34.69 -1.55
C ALA A 178 -0.08 -34.14 -2.12
N ASP A 179 0.06 -34.11 -3.46
CA ASP A 179 1.22 -33.60 -4.19
C ASP A 179 1.12 -32.11 -4.52
N LEU A 180 -0.02 -31.44 -4.34
CA LEU A 180 -0.17 -30.01 -4.63
C LEU A 180 0.19 -29.18 -3.39
N CYS A 181 1.36 -28.54 -3.43
CA CYS A 181 1.96 -27.91 -2.24
C CYS A 181 1.54 -26.46 -2.05
N GLY A 182 1.30 -25.75 -3.15
CA GLY A 182 0.97 -24.34 -3.15
C GLY A 182 0.41 -23.89 -4.48
N GLN A 183 -0.23 -22.72 -4.44
CA GLN A 183 -0.71 -22.02 -5.62
C GLN A 183 -0.60 -20.51 -5.43
N GLY A 184 -0.28 -19.80 -6.50
CA GLY A 184 0.03 -18.38 -6.47
C GLY A 184 -0.50 -17.66 -7.69
N ALA A 185 -1.08 -16.47 -7.48
CA ALA A 185 -1.55 -15.63 -8.58
C ALA A 185 -1.69 -14.17 -8.15
N SER A 186 -1.77 -13.29 -9.15
CA SER A 186 -2.18 -11.89 -9.02
C SER A 186 -3.24 -11.53 -10.05
N ASP A 187 -4.07 -10.55 -9.73
CA ASP A 187 -4.96 -9.91 -10.69
C ASP A 187 -4.33 -8.63 -11.30
N ALA A 188 -5.04 -8.03 -12.26
CA ALA A 188 -4.59 -6.83 -12.96
C ALA A 188 -4.53 -5.57 -12.07
N SER A 189 -5.13 -5.58 -10.87
CA SER A 189 -5.07 -4.46 -9.94
C SER A 189 -3.77 -4.44 -9.13
N GLY A 190 -3.04 -5.56 -9.09
CA GLY A 190 -1.88 -5.77 -8.23
C GLY A 190 -2.20 -6.52 -6.95
N PHE A 191 -3.46 -6.84 -6.67
CA PHE A 191 -3.82 -7.79 -5.61
C PHE A 191 -3.27 -9.18 -5.96
N GLY A 192 -2.65 -9.87 -5.00
CA GLY A 192 -2.07 -11.18 -5.23
C GLY A 192 -1.94 -12.01 -3.96
N VAL A 193 -2.10 -13.31 -4.13
CA VAL A 193 -2.13 -14.30 -3.04
C VAL A 193 -1.22 -15.47 -3.41
N ALA A 194 -0.32 -15.79 -2.49
CA ALA A 194 0.56 -16.94 -2.50
C ALA A 194 0.07 -17.90 -1.40
N THR A 195 -0.47 -19.06 -1.77
CA THR A 195 -1.06 -20.00 -0.81
C THR A 195 -0.13 -21.19 -0.60
N VAL A 196 0.19 -21.47 0.66
CA VAL A 196 0.87 -22.68 1.13
C VAL A 196 -0.17 -23.62 1.73
N TYR A 197 -0.26 -24.83 1.20
CA TYR A 197 -1.15 -25.86 1.70
C TYR A 197 -0.47 -26.70 2.79
N VAL A 198 -0.63 -26.30 4.06
CA VAL A 198 0.20 -26.87 5.15
C VAL A 198 -0.14 -28.32 5.53
N GLN A 199 -1.25 -28.86 5.04
CA GLN A 199 -1.63 -30.27 5.19
C GLN A 199 -1.30 -31.12 3.95
N ALA A 200 -0.83 -30.51 2.87
CA ALA A 200 -0.31 -31.20 1.69
C ALA A 200 1.22 -31.33 1.78
N CYS A 201 1.81 -32.11 0.87
CA CYS A 201 3.27 -32.23 0.69
C CYS A 201 4.04 -32.45 2.00
N ALA A 202 3.63 -33.46 2.78
CA ALA A 202 4.26 -33.76 4.06
C ALA A 202 5.78 -33.90 3.93
N GLY A 203 6.52 -33.10 4.69
CA GLY A 203 7.99 -33.07 4.67
C GLY A 203 8.61 -32.05 3.72
N ALA A 204 7.83 -31.42 2.84
CA ALA A 204 8.29 -30.29 2.03
C ALA A 204 8.57 -29.05 2.90
N PRO A 205 9.65 -28.29 2.64
CA PRO A 205 9.90 -27.03 3.34
C PRO A 205 8.90 -25.95 2.95
N THR A 206 8.11 -25.47 3.92
CA THR A 206 7.09 -24.41 3.70
C THR A 206 7.69 -23.08 3.26
N SER A 207 8.95 -22.79 3.61
CA SER A 207 9.68 -21.63 3.12
C SER A 207 9.95 -21.66 1.62
N VAL A 208 10.21 -22.83 1.03
CA VAL A 208 10.40 -22.99 -0.43
C VAL A 208 9.07 -22.72 -1.14
N ILE A 209 7.99 -23.35 -0.67
CA ILE A 209 6.65 -23.16 -1.23
C ILE A 209 6.25 -21.68 -1.13
N ALA A 210 6.40 -21.06 0.05
CA ALA A 210 6.04 -19.66 0.25
C ALA A 210 6.84 -18.71 -0.66
N ALA A 211 8.15 -18.93 -0.84
CA ALA A 211 8.97 -18.11 -1.74
C ALA A 211 8.57 -18.29 -3.22
N HIS A 212 8.34 -19.54 -3.64
CA HIS A 212 7.91 -19.88 -4.99
C HIS A 212 6.56 -19.24 -5.34
N GLU A 213 5.56 -19.46 -4.50
CA GLU A 213 4.23 -18.90 -4.73
C GLU A 213 4.22 -17.37 -4.63
N PHE A 214 5.09 -16.79 -3.79
CA PHE A 214 5.25 -15.33 -3.73
C PHE A 214 5.79 -14.77 -5.05
N LEU A 215 6.75 -15.43 -5.70
CA LEU A 215 7.24 -15.02 -7.03
C LEU A 215 6.15 -15.06 -8.10
N HIS A 216 5.23 -16.04 -8.05
CA HIS A 216 4.04 -16.01 -8.92
C HIS A 216 3.20 -14.74 -8.72
N THR A 217 3.08 -14.24 -7.48
CA THR A 217 2.39 -12.97 -7.24
C THR A 217 3.13 -11.75 -7.82
N LEU A 218 4.44 -11.86 -8.05
CA LEU A 218 5.26 -10.83 -8.67
C LEU A 218 5.25 -10.91 -10.21
N GLY A 219 4.68 -11.98 -10.78
CA GLY A 219 4.54 -12.17 -12.22
C GLY A 219 5.50 -13.20 -12.82
N ALA A 220 6.32 -13.87 -12.00
CA ALA A 220 7.12 -15.00 -12.46
C ALA A 220 6.23 -16.23 -12.72
N VAL A 221 6.52 -17.11 -13.67
CA VAL A 221 7.44 -16.92 -14.79
C VAL A 221 6.65 -16.34 -15.98
N PRO A 222 7.09 -15.25 -16.61
CA PRO A 222 6.36 -14.63 -17.72
C PRO A 222 6.38 -15.53 -18.97
N ARG A 223 5.40 -15.34 -19.86
CA ARG A 223 5.32 -16.11 -21.13
C ARG A 223 6.54 -15.92 -22.04
N SER A 224 7.25 -14.82 -21.88
CA SER A 224 8.42 -14.44 -22.68
C SER A 224 9.75 -14.99 -22.14
N ALA A 225 9.74 -15.66 -20.99
CA ALA A 225 10.94 -16.22 -20.39
C ALA A 225 11.55 -17.33 -21.30
N PRO A 226 12.87 -17.33 -21.53
CA PRO A 226 13.55 -18.23 -22.45
C PRO A 226 13.42 -19.71 -22.06
N HIS A 227 13.41 -20.05 -20.76
CA HIS A 227 13.37 -21.42 -20.27
C HIS A 227 12.02 -21.81 -19.67
N ARG A 228 10.97 -21.07 -20.01
CA ARG A 228 9.60 -21.40 -19.63
C ARG A 228 9.24 -22.83 -20.02
N CYS A 229 8.73 -23.61 -19.07
CA CYS A 229 8.24 -24.95 -19.33
C CYS A 229 7.09 -24.96 -20.37
N PRO A 230 6.95 -26.04 -21.16
CA PRO A 230 5.74 -26.29 -21.94
C PRO A 230 4.50 -26.42 -21.04
N ASP A 231 3.32 -26.13 -21.61
CA ASP A 231 2.06 -26.35 -20.90
C ASP A 231 1.84 -27.87 -20.63
N PRO A 232 1.27 -28.26 -19.48
CA PRO A 232 0.55 -27.40 -18.52
C PRO A 232 1.44 -26.63 -17.53
N GLN A 233 2.75 -26.90 -17.46
CA GLN A 233 3.65 -26.30 -16.47
C GLN A 233 4.15 -24.89 -16.82
N GLY A 234 3.52 -24.23 -17.79
CA GLY A 234 3.96 -22.96 -18.35
C GLY A 234 3.83 -21.71 -17.45
N GLY A 235 3.93 -21.88 -16.14
CA GLY A 235 4.24 -20.83 -15.17
C GLY A 235 5.62 -20.98 -14.53
N HIS A 236 6.40 -21.97 -14.95
CA HIS A 236 7.64 -22.42 -14.31
C HIS A 236 8.81 -22.42 -15.29
N THR A 237 10.02 -22.65 -14.78
CA THR A 237 11.26 -22.85 -15.55
C THR A 237 11.69 -24.32 -15.57
N CYS A 238 12.31 -24.75 -16.67
CA CYS A 238 12.63 -26.17 -16.92
C CYS A 238 14.10 -26.41 -17.32
N ASP A 239 14.96 -25.42 -17.18
CA ASP A 239 16.40 -25.48 -17.43
C ASP A 239 17.20 -25.99 -16.22
N SER A 240 16.73 -25.73 -14.98
CA SER A 240 17.42 -26.17 -13.76
C SER A 240 16.47 -26.67 -12.67
N ALA A 241 16.79 -27.81 -12.05
CA ALA A 241 16.06 -28.34 -10.90
C ALA A 241 16.35 -27.60 -9.57
N SER A 242 17.42 -26.78 -9.53
CA SER A 242 17.72 -25.91 -8.39
C SER A 242 17.07 -24.54 -8.50
N ASP A 243 16.47 -24.21 -9.65
CA ASP A 243 15.67 -23.00 -9.80
C ASP A 243 14.51 -23.02 -8.80
N LEU A 244 14.30 -21.93 -8.08
CA LEU A 244 13.15 -21.79 -7.20
C LEU A 244 11.84 -21.98 -7.97
N MET A 245 11.75 -21.52 -9.23
CA MET A 245 10.56 -21.63 -10.08
C MET A 245 10.48 -22.94 -10.87
N HIS A 246 11.30 -23.96 -10.54
CA HIS A 246 11.11 -25.31 -11.06
C HIS A 246 9.71 -25.86 -10.65
N PRO A 247 8.95 -26.51 -11.55
CA PRO A 247 7.56 -26.91 -11.26
C PRO A 247 7.42 -28.01 -10.21
N PHE A 248 8.54 -28.62 -9.83
CA PHE A 248 8.56 -29.73 -8.91
C PHE A 248 9.46 -29.47 -7.71
N LEU A 249 9.00 -29.91 -6.55
CA LEU A 249 9.68 -29.74 -5.29
C LEU A 249 10.20 -31.09 -4.78
N ASP A 250 11.34 -31.03 -4.09
CA ASP A 250 11.97 -32.11 -3.36
C ASP A 250 12.10 -31.74 -1.86
N ALA A 251 12.65 -32.62 -1.04
CA ALA A 251 12.85 -32.33 0.38
C ALA A 251 14.01 -31.34 0.65
N SER A 252 14.62 -30.76 -0.39
CA SER A 252 15.76 -29.88 -0.25
C SER A 252 15.35 -28.53 0.37
N PRO A 253 16.10 -28.02 1.34
CA PRO A 253 15.80 -26.75 1.99
C PRO A 253 16.00 -25.55 1.04
N LEU A 254 15.43 -24.39 1.41
CA LEU A 254 15.45 -23.17 0.57
C LEU A 254 16.87 -22.68 0.24
N ASP A 255 17.83 -22.88 1.14
CA ASP A 255 19.25 -22.57 0.91
C ASP A 255 19.90 -23.38 -0.21
N ALA A 256 19.32 -24.52 -0.61
CA ALA A 256 19.75 -25.28 -1.78
C ALA A 256 19.14 -24.78 -3.11
N LYS A 257 18.19 -23.85 -3.07
CA LYS A 257 17.54 -23.26 -4.26
C LYS A 257 18.20 -21.95 -4.67
N LEU A 258 18.14 -21.66 -5.97
CA LEU A 258 18.63 -20.45 -6.62
C LEU A 258 17.45 -19.58 -7.08
N LEU A 259 17.55 -18.26 -6.93
CA LEU A 259 16.42 -17.35 -7.22
C LEU A 259 16.12 -17.16 -8.71
N ASP A 260 17.07 -17.37 -9.61
CA ASP A 260 16.89 -17.37 -11.08
C ASP A 260 18.28 -17.73 -11.63
N PRO A 261 18.56 -19.02 -11.89
CA PRO A 261 19.81 -19.47 -12.48
C PRO A 261 20.08 -18.76 -13.80
N GLY A 262 21.20 -18.04 -13.91
CA GLY A 262 21.52 -17.30 -15.13
C GLY A 262 20.91 -15.90 -15.20
N ARG A 263 19.91 -15.57 -14.37
CA ARG A 263 19.26 -14.25 -14.29
C ARG A 263 18.68 -13.85 -15.64
N ASP A 264 17.88 -14.73 -16.25
CA ASP A 264 17.35 -14.53 -17.59
C ASP A 264 15.88 -14.91 -17.78
N ASP A 265 15.23 -15.52 -16.79
CA ASP A 265 13.84 -15.95 -16.89
C ASP A 265 12.83 -15.00 -16.25
N TYR A 266 13.09 -14.51 -15.04
CA TYR A 266 12.10 -13.72 -14.29
C TYR A 266 12.67 -12.76 -13.24
N TYR A 267 13.98 -12.77 -12.98
CA TYR A 267 14.63 -11.95 -11.96
C TYR A 267 16.03 -11.47 -12.36
N GLY A 268 16.23 -10.15 -12.36
CA GLY A 268 17.54 -9.52 -12.46
C GLY A 268 18.13 -9.52 -13.86
N HIS A 269 17.27 -9.42 -14.87
CA HIS A 269 17.63 -9.45 -16.28
C HIS A 269 17.39 -8.09 -16.94
N SER A 270 18.02 -7.82 -18.08
CA SER A 270 17.75 -6.60 -18.87
C SER A 270 16.81 -6.82 -20.06
N ALA A 271 16.10 -7.96 -20.09
CA ALA A 271 15.17 -8.29 -21.16
C ALA A 271 13.93 -7.38 -21.12
N GLY A 272 13.31 -7.12 -22.28
CA GLY A 272 12.18 -6.18 -22.42
C GLY A 272 10.83 -6.69 -21.89
N PHE A 273 10.83 -7.69 -21.00
CA PHE A 273 9.64 -8.22 -20.34
C PHE A 273 9.71 -8.01 -18.82
N THR A 274 8.65 -8.40 -18.11
CA THR A 274 8.53 -8.17 -16.66
C THR A 274 9.67 -8.83 -15.88
N ASP A 275 10.39 -8.02 -15.10
CA ASP A 275 11.41 -8.47 -14.17
C ASP A 275 10.89 -8.36 -12.72
N SER A 276 10.86 -9.49 -12.01
CA SER A 276 10.44 -9.55 -10.61
C SER A 276 11.34 -8.74 -9.68
N GLN A 277 12.60 -8.47 -10.07
CA GLN A 277 13.56 -7.64 -9.35
C GLN A 277 13.09 -6.18 -9.20
N ASP A 278 12.26 -5.69 -10.12
CA ASP A 278 11.72 -4.32 -10.11
C ASP A 278 10.42 -4.18 -9.30
N SER A 279 9.97 -5.26 -8.66
CA SER A 279 8.72 -5.30 -7.91
C SER A 279 8.70 -4.32 -6.73
N ALA A 280 7.58 -3.59 -6.59
CA ALA A 280 7.35 -2.66 -5.48
C ALA A 280 7.31 -3.34 -4.09
N TRP A 281 7.06 -4.65 -4.05
CA TRP A 281 7.03 -5.48 -2.84
C TRP A 281 8.41 -5.93 -2.35
N LEU A 282 9.47 -5.56 -3.06
CA LEU A 282 10.84 -5.71 -2.59
C LEU A 282 11.33 -4.38 -2.00
N VAL A 283 11.97 -4.44 -0.84
CA VAL A 283 12.76 -3.31 -0.35
C VAL A 283 14.07 -3.24 -1.11
N GLN A 284 14.42 -2.05 -1.61
CA GLN A 284 15.71 -1.79 -2.26
C GLN A 284 16.66 -1.19 -1.20
N LEU A 285 17.45 -2.05 -0.56
CA LEU A 285 18.27 -1.74 0.62
C LEU A 285 19.33 -0.67 0.36
N ASP A 286 19.80 -0.57 -0.88
CA ASP A 286 20.76 0.41 -1.39
C ASP A 286 20.10 1.70 -1.93
N ARG A 287 18.77 1.71 -2.08
CA ARG A 287 17.99 2.80 -2.70
C ARG A 287 16.84 3.28 -1.83
N GLN A 288 17.01 3.28 -0.50
CA GLN A 288 16.06 3.90 0.41
C GLN A 288 16.24 5.43 0.49
N GLN A 289 15.14 6.17 0.57
CA GLN A 289 15.12 7.62 0.75
C GLN A 289 14.13 8.03 1.84
N PRO A 290 14.49 8.98 2.72
CA PRO A 290 13.55 9.55 3.67
C PRO A 290 12.55 10.45 2.93
N PHE A 291 11.28 10.35 3.32
CA PHE A 291 10.21 11.24 2.90
C PHE A 291 9.61 11.90 4.14
N THR A 292 9.53 13.24 4.14
CA THR A 292 9.02 14.00 5.29
C THR A 292 7.71 14.70 4.95
N ALA A 293 6.69 14.51 5.79
CA ALA A 293 5.45 15.28 5.75
C ALA A 293 5.36 16.17 6.99
N THR A 294 5.05 17.45 6.78
CA THR A 294 4.83 18.42 7.87
C THR A 294 3.43 19.01 7.78
N ILE A 295 2.71 19.02 8.88
CA ILE A 295 1.33 19.46 9.00
C ILE A 295 1.29 20.69 9.90
N SER A 296 0.66 21.75 9.40
CA SER A 296 0.35 22.94 10.19
C SER A 296 -1.17 23.10 10.28
N GLY A 297 -1.68 23.33 11.49
CA GLY A 297 -3.12 23.42 11.74
C GLY A 297 -3.78 22.08 12.08
N GLN A 298 -5.10 21.99 11.92
CA GLN A 298 -5.90 20.86 12.38
C GLN A 298 -6.24 19.88 11.24
N GLY A 299 -5.37 18.90 11.00
CA GLY A 299 -5.58 17.84 10.04
C GLY A 299 -4.52 16.75 10.14
N GLY A 300 -4.52 15.84 9.18
CA GLY A 300 -3.50 14.83 8.98
C GLY A 300 -3.25 14.59 7.49
N VAL A 301 -2.24 13.79 7.19
CA VAL A 301 -1.86 13.39 5.83
C VAL A 301 -1.69 11.88 5.79
N THR A 302 -2.31 11.24 4.81
CA THR A 302 -2.15 9.81 4.51
C THR A 302 -1.65 9.62 3.08
N ALA A 303 -1.09 8.46 2.77
CA ALA A 303 -0.77 8.04 1.40
C ALA A 303 -1.68 6.89 0.93
N ASP A 304 -1.73 6.67 -0.38
CA ASP A 304 -2.33 5.48 -1.01
C ASP A 304 -1.53 4.21 -0.72
N VAL A 305 -0.21 4.29 -0.78
CA VAL A 305 0.70 3.20 -0.41
C VAL A 305 0.84 3.14 1.13
N PRO A 306 0.78 1.95 1.76
CA PRO A 306 0.95 1.80 3.21
C PRO A 306 2.25 2.41 3.75
N GLY A 307 2.18 2.97 4.96
CA GLY A 307 3.35 3.46 5.69
C GLY A 307 3.47 4.97 5.85
N LEU A 308 2.45 5.76 5.50
CA LEU A 308 2.33 7.18 5.88
C LEU A 308 0.95 7.48 6.48
N ASP A 309 0.91 7.77 7.77
CA ASP A 309 -0.22 8.38 8.47
C ASP A 309 0.33 9.40 9.48
N CYS A 310 0.07 10.69 9.24
CA CYS A 310 0.85 11.78 9.82
C CYS A 310 -0.05 12.88 10.37
N ALA A 311 0.03 13.16 11.67
CA ALA A 311 -0.80 14.18 12.33
C ALA A 311 -0.06 15.50 12.66
N GLN A 312 1.27 15.51 12.64
CA GLN A 312 2.10 16.69 12.92
C GLN A 312 3.31 16.76 12.00
N SER A 313 4.37 16.01 12.31
CA SER A 313 5.50 15.84 11.43
C SER A 313 5.97 14.40 11.56
N CYS A 314 6.26 13.77 10.44
CA CYS A 314 6.74 12.41 10.38
C CYS A 314 7.73 12.27 9.24
N THR A 315 8.72 11.42 9.45
CA THR A 315 9.67 10.99 8.43
C THR A 315 9.56 9.49 8.31
N THR A 316 9.39 9.03 7.08
CA THR A 316 9.21 7.61 6.71
C THR A 316 10.22 7.26 5.63
N THR A 317 10.57 5.99 5.49
CA THR A 317 11.64 5.54 4.57
C THR A 317 11.05 4.69 3.46
N TRP A 318 11.36 5.04 2.20
CA TRP A 318 10.76 4.42 1.01
C TRP A 318 11.81 4.04 -0.01
N ASN A 319 11.49 3.11 -0.92
CA ASN A 319 12.28 2.95 -2.14
C ASN A 319 12.29 4.28 -2.91
N THR A 320 13.45 4.62 -3.48
CA THR A 320 13.57 5.72 -4.44
C THR A 320 12.58 5.50 -5.58
N SER A 321 12.05 6.58 -6.14
CA SER A 321 11.07 6.57 -7.23
C SER A 321 9.69 6.02 -6.87
N THR A 322 9.43 5.67 -5.60
CA THR A 322 8.06 5.33 -5.15
C THR A 322 7.15 6.52 -5.42
N ARG A 323 6.05 6.29 -6.15
CA ARG A 323 5.03 7.31 -6.42
C ARG A 323 3.97 7.26 -5.33
N LEU A 324 3.82 8.34 -4.58
CA LEU A 324 2.84 8.50 -3.52
C LEU A 324 1.73 9.44 -3.95
N THR A 325 0.48 9.04 -3.72
CA THR A 325 -0.71 9.89 -3.83
C THR A 325 -1.17 10.26 -2.44
N LEU A 326 -0.86 11.48 -2.01
CA LEU A 326 -1.15 11.98 -0.68
C LEU A 326 -2.55 12.56 -0.59
N SER A 327 -3.27 12.17 0.46
CA SER A 327 -4.59 12.66 0.82
C SER A 327 -4.52 13.46 2.12
N ALA A 328 -5.17 14.63 2.10
CA ALA A 328 -5.35 15.44 3.30
C ALA A 328 -6.59 14.94 4.06
N VAL A 329 -6.46 14.83 5.39
CA VAL A 329 -7.53 14.42 6.30
C VAL A 329 -7.82 15.58 7.26
N PRO A 330 -8.66 16.56 6.90
CA PRO A 330 -9.01 17.66 7.80
C PRO A 330 -9.78 17.16 9.02
N ARG A 331 -9.53 17.75 10.19
CA ARG A 331 -10.43 17.56 11.34
C ARG A 331 -11.78 18.25 11.09
N PRO A 332 -12.87 17.85 11.79
CA PRO A 332 -14.16 18.53 11.67
C PRO A 332 -14.05 20.05 11.79
N GLY A 333 -14.64 20.78 10.83
CA GLY A 333 -14.59 22.25 10.79
C GLY A 333 -13.33 22.86 10.17
N ALA A 334 -12.33 22.04 9.81
CA ALA A 334 -11.14 22.47 9.08
C ALA A 334 -11.20 22.07 7.59
N LYS A 335 -10.30 22.67 6.80
CA LYS A 335 -10.03 22.31 5.41
C LYS A 335 -8.54 22.35 5.13
N LEU A 336 -8.11 21.61 4.12
CA LEU A 336 -6.80 21.84 3.51
C LEU A 336 -6.83 23.21 2.81
N VAL A 337 -5.86 24.05 3.14
CA VAL A 337 -5.64 25.35 2.49
C VAL A 337 -4.75 25.17 1.28
N ARG A 338 -3.60 24.50 1.47
CA ARG A 338 -2.62 24.23 0.41
C ARG A 338 -1.59 23.19 0.83
N TRP A 339 -1.00 22.56 -0.17
CA TRP A 339 0.30 21.90 -0.13
C TRP A 339 1.44 22.86 -0.48
N SER A 340 2.64 22.54 -0.04
CA SER A 340 3.92 23.11 -0.52
C SER A 340 5.06 22.11 -0.38
N GLY A 341 6.24 22.42 -0.94
CA GLY A 341 7.38 21.52 -0.99
C GLY A 341 7.42 20.76 -2.31
N ALA A 342 7.49 19.43 -2.25
CA ALA A 342 7.51 18.56 -3.42
C ALA A 342 6.18 18.54 -4.21
N CYS A 343 5.10 19.10 -3.67
CA CYS A 343 3.85 19.33 -4.38
C CYS A 343 3.23 20.69 -4.00
N SER A 344 2.23 21.13 -4.76
CA SER A 344 1.57 22.41 -4.58
C SER A 344 0.06 22.32 -4.89
N GLY A 345 -0.69 23.38 -4.57
CA GLY A 345 -2.13 23.44 -4.80
C GLY A 345 -2.96 23.00 -3.59
N ALA A 346 -4.28 22.88 -3.76
CA ALA A 346 -5.23 22.57 -2.66
C ALA A 346 -6.02 21.27 -2.88
N SER A 347 -5.60 20.44 -3.84
CA SER A 347 -6.21 19.15 -4.20
C SER A 347 -5.31 17.99 -3.75
N THR A 348 -5.51 16.78 -4.29
CA THR A 348 -4.59 15.65 -4.13
C THR A 348 -3.16 16.03 -4.50
N CYS A 349 -2.19 15.55 -3.73
CA CYS A 349 -0.76 15.80 -3.93
C CYS A 349 -0.09 14.51 -4.39
N VAL A 350 0.50 14.52 -5.59
CA VAL A 350 1.28 13.38 -6.11
C VAL A 350 2.76 13.72 -6.03
N VAL A 351 3.55 12.84 -5.41
CA VAL A 351 5.00 13.02 -5.24
C VAL A 351 5.71 11.72 -5.59
N THR A 352 6.85 11.85 -6.27
CA THR A 352 7.80 10.75 -6.44
C THR A 352 8.90 10.90 -5.39
N VAL A 353 9.13 9.87 -4.58
CA VAL A 353 10.18 9.89 -3.56
C VAL A 353 11.55 10.02 -4.23
N ALA A 354 12.28 11.06 -3.83
CA ALA A 354 13.63 11.39 -4.29
C ALA A 354 14.43 11.97 -3.12
N PRO A 355 15.77 12.09 -3.23
CA PRO A 355 16.57 12.71 -2.19
C PRO A 355 16.04 14.10 -1.78
N GLY A 356 15.77 14.29 -0.50
CA GLY A 356 15.24 15.56 0.05
C GLY A 356 13.75 15.82 -0.22
N ALA A 357 13.00 14.84 -0.75
CA ALA A 357 11.56 14.99 -0.98
C ALA A 357 10.81 15.21 0.35
N ALA A 358 10.15 16.36 0.45
CA ALA A 358 9.33 16.72 1.60
C ALA A 358 8.10 17.52 1.18
N VAL A 359 7.00 17.34 1.91
CA VAL A 359 5.74 18.09 1.71
C VAL A 359 5.31 18.81 2.98
N SER A 360 4.61 19.92 2.81
CA SER A 360 3.92 20.60 3.90
C SER A 360 2.45 20.79 3.57
N ALA A 361 1.57 20.41 4.49
CA ALA A 361 0.12 20.61 4.41
C ALA A 361 -0.32 21.68 5.41
N LEU A 362 -0.91 22.76 4.90
CA LEU A 362 -1.53 23.78 5.74
C LEU A 362 -3.03 23.53 5.85
N PHE A 363 -3.50 23.29 7.06
CA PHE A 363 -4.91 23.22 7.43
C PHE A 363 -5.33 24.47 8.20
N ALA A 364 -6.58 24.86 8.01
CA ALA A 364 -7.18 25.96 8.76
C ALA A 364 -8.68 25.71 8.95
N PRO A 365 -9.33 26.37 9.93
CA PRO A 365 -10.78 26.41 9.99
C PRO A 365 -11.38 26.81 8.65
N SER A 366 -12.54 26.26 8.28
CA SER A 366 -13.20 26.56 7.00
C SER A 366 -13.52 28.05 6.84
N VAL A 367 -13.78 28.72 7.97
CA VAL A 367 -14.09 30.14 8.07
C VAL A 367 -13.32 30.80 9.22
N TYR A 368 -13.04 32.10 9.08
CA TYR A 368 -12.61 32.95 10.19
C TYR A 368 -13.64 34.06 10.43
N ARG A 369 -13.73 34.51 11.69
CA ARG A 369 -14.59 35.63 12.09
C ARG A 369 -13.91 36.96 11.75
N LEU A 370 -14.66 37.88 11.16
CA LEU A 370 -14.29 39.27 10.98
C LEU A 370 -15.23 40.16 11.78
N ASP A 371 -14.66 40.97 12.67
CA ASP A 371 -15.38 42.03 13.37
C ASP A 371 -15.12 43.38 12.69
N VAL A 372 -16.18 44.07 12.26
CA VAL A 372 -16.05 45.41 11.66
C VAL A 372 -16.66 46.44 12.57
N ALA A 373 -15.97 47.56 12.77
CA ALA A 373 -16.46 48.71 13.52
C ALA A 373 -16.47 49.98 12.65
N VAL A 374 -17.43 50.86 12.89
CA VAL A 374 -17.52 52.17 12.24
C VAL A 374 -17.45 53.26 13.30
N SER A 375 -16.56 54.23 13.08
CA SER A 375 -16.44 55.44 13.89
C SER A 375 -16.87 56.64 13.05
N GLY A 376 -17.80 57.46 13.55
CA GLY A 376 -18.45 58.52 12.75
C GLY A 376 -19.70 58.00 12.02
N ARG A 377 -20.18 58.72 10.98
CA ARG A 377 -21.37 58.30 10.22
C ARG A 377 -21.01 57.82 8.82
N GLY A 378 -21.25 56.54 8.58
CA GLY A 378 -21.07 55.86 7.30
C GLY A 378 -21.50 54.40 7.39
N THR A 379 -21.23 53.65 6.33
CA THR A 379 -21.49 52.21 6.26
C THR A 379 -20.27 51.47 5.73
N VAL A 380 -20.01 50.27 6.23
CA VAL A 380 -19.05 49.34 5.61
C VAL A 380 -19.80 48.15 5.04
N ARG A 381 -19.52 47.78 3.79
CA ARG A 381 -20.08 46.60 3.12
C ARG A 381 -18.97 45.67 2.67
N SER A 382 -19.22 44.35 2.72
CA SER A 382 -18.32 43.37 2.12
C SER A 382 -18.66 43.06 0.66
N SER A 383 -17.67 42.66 -0.13
CA SER A 383 -17.84 42.29 -1.55
C SER A 383 -18.63 41.00 -1.75
N ARG A 384 -18.66 40.12 -0.75
CA ARG A 384 -19.54 38.93 -0.66
C ARG A 384 -20.69 39.22 0.30
N ALA A 385 -21.83 38.55 0.16
CA ALA A 385 -23.11 38.81 0.85
C ALA A 385 -23.11 38.57 2.39
N GLY A 386 -22.06 38.99 3.10
CA GLY A 386 -21.89 38.76 4.54
C GLY A 386 -22.33 39.94 5.43
N ILE A 387 -21.87 41.18 5.17
CA ILE A 387 -22.06 42.28 6.14
C ILE A 387 -22.41 43.65 5.53
N THR A 388 -23.24 44.41 6.26
CA THR A 388 -23.44 45.86 6.11
C THR A 388 -23.47 46.50 7.51
N CYS A 389 -22.42 47.22 7.88
CA CYS A 389 -22.13 47.57 9.28
C CYS A 389 -22.27 49.06 9.54
N ARG A 390 -22.87 49.41 10.70
CA ARG A 390 -23.18 50.79 11.08
C ARG A 390 -22.70 51.14 12.50
N PRO A 391 -23.14 50.45 13.57
CA PRO A 391 -22.28 50.25 14.71
C PRO A 391 -20.96 49.53 14.45
N ARG A 392 -21.23 48.24 14.46
CA ARG A 392 -20.36 47.11 14.48
C ARG A 392 -21.16 45.96 13.90
N CYS A 393 -20.46 44.96 13.40
CA CYS A 393 -21.04 43.72 12.94
C CYS A 393 -19.96 42.64 13.07
N SER A 394 -20.39 41.38 13.06
CA SER A 394 -19.49 40.24 13.04
C SER A 394 -20.04 39.20 12.09
N ALA A 395 -19.20 38.63 11.24
CA ALA A 395 -19.59 37.52 10.37
C ALA A 395 -18.40 36.59 10.12
N ALA A 396 -18.73 35.34 9.78
CA ALA A 396 -17.76 34.35 9.36
C ALA A 396 -17.55 34.41 7.85
N PHE A 397 -16.29 34.40 7.40
CA PHE A 397 -15.94 34.38 5.99
C PHE A 397 -14.98 33.23 5.69
N PRO A 398 -15.02 32.64 4.48
CA PRO A 398 -14.12 31.58 4.09
C PRO A 398 -12.66 31.95 4.37
N SER A 399 -11.94 31.07 5.07
CA SER A 399 -10.53 31.27 5.38
C SER A 399 -9.67 31.25 4.11
N PHE A 400 -8.58 32.01 4.12
CA PHE A 400 -7.63 32.19 3.01
C PHE A 400 -8.26 32.69 1.71
N ALA A 401 -9.47 33.25 1.78
CA ALA A 401 -10.12 33.90 0.66
C ALA A 401 -10.10 35.42 0.87
N PRO A 402 -9.57 36.22 -0.08
CA PRO A 402 -9.60 37.67 0.04
C PRO A 402 -11.04 38.16 0.12
N LEU A 403 -11.29 39.10 1.03
CA LEU A 403 -12.58 39.74 1.27
C LEU A 403 -12.43 41.25 1.04
N GLY A 404 -13.15 41.79 0.07
CA GLY A 404 -13.20 43.23 -0.15
C GLY A 404 -14.14 43.89 0.85
N LEU A 405 -13.74 45.03 1.41
CA LEU A 405 -14.57 45.93 2.22
C LEU A 405 -14.63 47.30 1.53
N THR A 406 -15.82 47.90 1.51
CA THR A 406 -16.07 49.24 0.96
C THR A 406 -16.72 50.11 2.03
N ALA A 407 -16.08 51.24 2.34
CA ALA A 407 -16.59 52.27 3.21
C ALA A 407 -17.33 53.35 2.41
N THR A 408 -18.58 53.61 2.76
CA THR A 408 -19.42 54.65 2.14
C THR A 408 -19.79 55.68 3.20
N PRO A 409 -19.32 56.93 3.08
CA PRO A 409 -19.69 57.99 4.01
C PRO A 409 -21.19 58.31 3.95
N ALA A 410 -21.76 58.71 5.09
CA ALA A 410 -23.10 59.34 5.08
C ALA A 410 -23.02 60.76 4.50
N LYS A 411 -24.17 61.34 4.14
CA LYS A 411 -24.26 62.74 3.70
C LYS A 411 -23.62 63.67 4.76
N GLY A 412 -22.72 64.56 4.32
CA GLY A 412 -21.99 65.50 5.19
C GLY A 412 -20.77 64.90 5.90
N TRP A 413 -20.36 63.68 5.56
CA TRP A 413 -19.17 63.01 6.09
C TRP A 413 -18.22 62.61 4.97
N ARG A 414 -16.94 62.45 5.28
CA ARG A 414 -15.91 61.88 4.40
C ARG A 414 -15.24 60.69 5.07
N PHE A 415 -14.82 59.71 4.26
CA PHE A 415 -13.99 58.62 4.74
C PHE A 415 -12.61 59.15 5.06
N ARG A 416 -12.11 58.89 6.27
CA ARG A 416 -10.81 59.36 6.76
C ARG A 416 -9.76 58.28 6.62
N SER A 417 -9.98 57.11 7.23
CA SER A 417 -9.00 56.04 7.25
C SER A 417 -9.56 54.69 7.70
N TRP A 418 -8.82 53.63 7.39
CA TRP A 418 -8.96 52.31 7.97
C TRP A 418 -7.98 52.08 9.12
N ALA A 419 -8.35 51.21 10.07
CA ALA A 419 -7.45 50.64 11.08
C ALA A 419 -7.72 49.13 11.30
N GLY A 420 -6.73 48.42 11.87
CA GLY A 420 -6.77 46.96 12.10
C GLY A 420 -6.25 46.16 10.90
N ALA A 421 -7.03 45.16 10.47
CA ALA A 421 -6.76 44.34 9.29
C ALA A 421 -6.77 45.16 7.99
N CYS A 422 -7.47 46.29 8.00
CA CYS A 422 -7.46 47.29 6.94
C CYS A 422 -6.64 48.51 7.37
N ARG A 423 -5.91 49.12 6.43
CA ARG A 423 -5.08 50.31 6.67
C ARG A 423 -5.13 51.28 5.49
N GLY A 424 -4.80 52.54 5.76
CA GLY A 424 -4.71 53.59 4.74
C GLY A 424 -5.99 54.39 4.56
N THR A 425 -6.00 55.27 3.56
CA THR A 425 -7.02 56.30 3.32
C THR A 425 -7.92 56.00 2.12
N ARG A 426 -7.71 54.88 1.42
CA ARG A 426 -8.59 54.43 0.34
C ARG A 426 -9.89 53.88 0.93
N PRO A 427 -11.08 54.22 0.38
CA PRO A 427 -12.36 53.75 0.91
C PRO A 427 -12.59 52.25 0.68
N THR A 428 -11.76 51.59 -0.11
CA THR A 428 -11.77 50.13 -0.32
C THR A 428 -10.57 49.48 0.35
N CYS A 429 -10.75 48.26 0.84
CA CYS A 429 -9.71 47.44 1.48
C CYS A 429 -9.93 45.96 1.17
N THR A 430 -8.86 45.17 1.06
CA THR A 430 -8.93 43.70 0.96
C THR A 430 -8.35 43.07 2.22
N VAL A 431 -9.15 42.22 2.88
CA VAL A 431 -8.77 41.45 4.06
C VAL A 431 -8.51 39.99 3.63
N PRO A 432 -7.31 39.41 3.85
CA PRO A 432 -6.97 38.07 3.35
C PRO A 432 -7.61 36.91 4.13
N MET A 433 -8.32 37.18 5.22
CA MET A 433 -8.99 36.19 6.10
C MET A 433 -8.08 35.00 6.45
N THR A 434 -6.87 35.26 6.96
CA THR A 434 -5.89 34.23 7.37
C THR A 434 -5.96 33.87 8.85
N ALA A 435 -6.66 34.68 9.65
CA ALA A 435 -6.98 34.47 11.05
C ALA A 435 -8.28 35.23 11.40
N ALA A 436 -8.84 34.98 12.58
CA ALA A 436 -9.88 35.86 13.12
C ALA A 436 -9.30 37.27 13.29
N THR A 437 -10.02 38.29 12.83
CA THR A 437 -9.46 39.64 12.72
C THR A 437 -10.52 40.73 12.85
N SER A 438 -10.08 41.99 12.93
CA SER A 438 -10.98 43.14 13.01
C SER A 438 -10.55 44.29 12.10
N ALA A 439 -11.52 45.02 11.57
CA ALA A 439 -11.31 46.22 10.76
C ALA A 439 -12.17 47.39 11.24
N ARG A 440 -11.63 48.60 11.22
CA ARG A 440 -12.35 49.82 11.61
C ARG A 440 -12.32 50.86 10.51
N ALA A 441 -13.48 51.33 10.06
CA ALA A 441 -13.61 52.50 9.21
C ALA A 441 -13.81 53.75 10.08
N VAL A 442 -13.04 54.80 9.82
CA VAL A 442 -13.18 56.10 10.48
C VAL A 442 -13.69 57.11 9.47
N PHE A 443 -14.78 57.78 9.82
CA PHE A 443 -15.36 58.90 9.08
C PHE A 443 -15.23 60.18 9.92
N SER A 444 -15.01 61.30 9.25
CA SER A 444 -15.08 62.63 9.87
C SER A 444 -16.12 63.48 9.13
N ARG A 445 -16.56 64.59 9.71
CA ARG A 445 -17.33 65.59 8.95
C ARG A 445 -16.53 66.02 7.71
N ALA A 446 -17.27 66.23 6.62
CA ALA A 446 -16.71 66.59 5.31
C ALA A 446 -16.02 67.96 5.36
#